data_AF-A0AAU6HC71-F1
#
_entry.id   AF-A0AAU6HC71-F1
#
_cell.length_a   1.000
_cell.length_b   1.000
_cell.length_c   1.000
_cell.angle_alpha   90.00
_cell.angle_beta   90.00
_cell.angle_gamma   90.00
#
_symmetry.space_group_name_H-M   'P 1'
#
loop_
_entity.id
_entity.type
_entity.pdbx_description
1 polymer ?
#
loop_
_entity_poly.entity_id
_entity_poly.type
_entity_poly.pdbx_seq_one_letter_code
_entity_poly.pdbx_strand_id
1 'polypeptide(L)'
;MPATPYVSAAAFRAHPTYLDLDSLRPENPDPAAQDAVLTTLLLQASAWADNECDQPLGAHLNTQLTRARTDRSGMIRIHAEHGPVSTVTAFGYGWSPTSITSLSSPQAWVEDGTNMVFGLGAASGAWTGSLQLGFGAAPGVETFARITYVAGRVATQLMAPVTAGATSLTVADATGIVPGGQYRIWEPGFEETVTVSSLWQPPTPSSIPAATTVLLDTATLVDHETGHDFSGMPADVRLAVVNYATALLMRPDTAAEDEFPATAMASTTRGKDSRRTGVGLVDEARRILCSYQRVR
;
A
#
# COMPACT_ATOMS: atom_id res chain seq x y z
N MET A 1 -4.44 -8.71 -4.59
CA MET A 1 -4.87 -8.67 -3.19
C MET A 1 -3.70 -8.21 -2.34
N PRO A 2 -3.93 -7.39 -1.31
CA PRO A 2 -2.87 -6.91 -0.44
C PRO A 2 -2.23 -8.08 0.33
N ALA A 3 -0.90 -8.04 0.52
CA ALA A 3 -0.17 -9.08 1.24
C ALA A 3 -0.29 -8.94 2.77
N THR A 4 -0.50 -7.71 3.23
CA THR A 4 -0.72 -7.33 4.64
C THR A 4 -2.02 -6.53 4.74
N PRO A 5 -2.83 -6.72 5.80
CA PRO A 5 -4.03 -5.92 5.98
C PRO A 5 -3.65 -4.46 6.30
N TYR A 6 -4.50 -3.50 5.90
CA TYR A 6 -4.25 -2.07 6.15
C TYR A 6 -4.42 -1.66 7.62
N VAL A 7 -5.02 -2.54 8.42
CA VAL A 7 -5.17 -2.44 9.87
C VAL A 7 -4.85 -3.81 10.45
N SER A 8 -3.97 -3.87 11.46
CA SER A 8 -3.64 -5.10 12.19
C SER A 8 -4.81 -5.59 13.04
N ALA A 9 -4.81 -6.89 13.35
CA ALA A 9 -5.73 -7.47 14.32
C ALA A 9 -5.62 -6.77 15.69
N ALA A 10 -4.40 -6.44 16.13
CA ALA A 10 -4.15 -5.72 17.38
C ALA A 10 -4.78 -4.30 17.36
N ALA A 11 -4.55 -3.54 16.30
CA ALA A 11 -5.16 -2.21 16.15
C ALA A 11 -6.69 -2.27 16.05
N PHE A 12 -7.24 -3.30 15.37
CA PHE A 12 -8.68 -3.48 15.26
C PHE A 12 -9.34 -3.82 16.60
N ARG A 13 -8.75 -4.72 17.40
CA ARG A 13 -9.27 -5.10 18.73
C ARG A 13 -9.40 -3.93 19.69
N ALA A 14 -8.45 -3.01 19.64
CA ALA A 14 -8.46 -1.84 20.48
C ALA A 14 -9.32 -0.69 19.93
N HIS A 15 -9.77 -0.77 18.68
CA HIS A 15 -10.71 0.18 18.12
C HIS A 15 -12.09 -0.01 18.77
N PRO A 16 -12.82 1.06 19.14
CA PRO A 16 -14.13 0.95 19.78
C PRO A 16 -15.22 0.47 18.79
N THR A 17 -15.27 -0.83 18.53
CA THR A 17 -16.21 -1.48 17.59
C THR A 17 -17.43 -2.10 18.29
N TYR A 18 -17.40 -2.23 19.63
CA TYR A 18 -18.44 -2.86 20.45
C TYR A 18 -18.76 -4.32 20.04
N LEU A 19 -17.80 -4.99 19.39
CA LEU A 19 -17.89 -6.39 18.98
C LEU A 19 -17.09 -7.26 19.94
N ASP A 20 -17.61 -8.46 20.22
CA ASP A 20 -16.86 -9.51 20.90
C ASP A 20 -16.01 -10.25 19.87
N LEU A 21 -14.69 -10.21 20.05
CA LEU A 21 -13.70 -10.79 19.14
C LEU A 21 -13.03 -12.05 19.72
N ASP A 22 -13.41 -12.47 20.93
CA ASP A 22 -12.78 -13.59 21.62
C ASP A 22 -13.31 -14.95 21.13
N SER A 23 -14.45 -14.95 20.43
CA SER A 23 -15.15 -16.17 19.97
C SER A 23 -15.46 -16.17 18.47
N LEU A 24 -14.58 -15.63 17.62
CA LEU A 24 -14.75 -15.66 16.15
C LEU A 24 -14.75 -17.10 15.60
N ARG A 25 -14.02 -18.02 16.25
CA ARG A 25 -14.03 -19.45 15.99
C ARG A 25 -14.53 -20.20 17.24
N PRO A 26 -15.82 -20.54 17.34
CA PRO A 26 -16.41 -21.14 18.54
C PRO A 26 -15.77 -22.47 18.97
N GLU A 27 -15.26 -23.24 18.00
CA GLU A 27 -14.67 -24.57 18.23
C GLU A 27 -13.20 -24.53 18.67
N ASN A 28 -12.54 -23.37 18.68
CA ASN A 28 -11.12 -23.25 19.03
C ASN A 28 -10.84 -22.01 19.88
N PRO A 29 -10.60 -22.14 21.21
CA PRO A 29 -10.33 -21.00 22.08
C PRO A 29 -8.91 -20.43 21.98
N ASP A 30 -8.04 -20.98 21.12
CA ASP A 30 -6.66 -20.49 20.94
C ASP A 30 -6.64 -19.05 20.40
N PRO A 31 -6.09 -18.06 21.14
CA PRO A 31 -6.04 -16.67 20.71
C PRO A 31 -5.36 -16.46 19.36
N ALA A 32 -4.31 -17.25 19.07
CA ALA A 32 -3.60 -17.16 17.79
C ALA A 32 -4.49 -17.59 16.61
N ALA A 33 -5.37 -18.58 16.83
CA ALA A 33 -6.34 -19.00 15.84
C ALA A 33 -7.45 -17.95 15.63
N GLN A 34 -7.86 -17.25 16.69
CA GLN A 34 -8.80 -16.13 16.58
C GLN A 34 -8.19 -14.97 15.79
N ASP A 35 -6.92 -14.63 16.06
CA ASP A 35 -6.17 -13.59 15.35
C ASP A 35 -5.97 -13.91 13.87
N ALA A 36 -5.74 -15.18 13.53
CA ALA A 36 -5.63 -15.61 12.13
C ALA A 36 -6.95 -15.40 11.36
N VAL A 37 -8.09 -15.69 11.98
CA VAL A 37 -9.41 -15.45 11.38
C VAL A 37 -9.67 -13.95 11.23
N LEU A 38 -9.40 -13.17 12.27
CA LEU A 38 -9.56 -11.71 12.21
C LEU A 38 -8.67 -11.08 11.14
N THR A 39 -7.41 -11.51 11.06
CA THR A 39 -6.46 -11.08 10.01
C THR A 39 -6.98 -11.41 8.62
N THR A 40 -7.57 -12.60 8.43
CA THR A 40 -8.17 -12.99 7.14
C THR A 40 -9.35 -12.07 6.77
N LEU A 41 -10.20 -11.71 7.73
CA LEU A 41 -11.31 -10.79 7.52
C LEU A 41 -10.82 -9.37 7.20
N LEU A 42 -9.76 -8.91 7.87
CA LEU A 42 -9.13 -7.61 7.61
C LEU A 42 -8.45 -7.57 6.23
N LEU A 43 -7.88 -8.70 5.77
CA LEU A 43 -7.37 -8.84 4.40
C LEU A 43 -8.50 -8.74 3.37
N GLN A 44 -9.63 -9.39 3.62
CA GLN A 44 -10.82 -9.26 2.76
C GLN A 44 -11.34 -7.83 2.72
N ALA A 45 -11.41 -7.15 3.88
CA ALA A 45 -11.81 -5.76 3.97
C ALA A 45 -10.83 -4.81 3.23
N SER A 46 -9.53 -5.08 3.32
CA SER A 46 -8.51 -4.31 2.59
C SER A 46 -8.62 -4.54 1.08
N ALA A 47 -8.86 -5.79 0.65
CA ALA A 47 -9.09 -6.11 -0.76
C ALA A 47 -10.38 -5.49 -1.31
N TRP A 48 -11.43 -5.38 -0.50
CA TRP A 48 -12.63 -4.65 -0.87
C TRP A 48 -12.33 -3.16 -1.09
N ALA A 49 -11.57 -2.53 -0.19
CA ALA A 49 -11.17 -1.13 -0.35
C ALA A 49 -10.36 -0.88 -1.64
N ASP A 50 -9.44 -1.79 -1.99
CA ASP A 50 -8.69 -1.71 -3.25
C ASP A 50 -9.61 -1.76 -4.48
N ASN A 51 -10.63 -2.63 -4.45
CA ASN A 51 -11.58 -2.76 -5.55
C ASN A 51 -12.48 -1.52 -5.68
N GLU A 52 -12.95 -0.95 -4.57
CA GLU A 52 -13.76 0.28 -4.59
C GLU A 52 -12.93 1.49 -5.09
N CYS A 53 -11.62 1.49 -4.87
CA CYS A 53 -10.73 2.54 -5.38
C CYS A 53 -10.21 2.30 -6.81
N ASP A 54 -10.51 1.15 -7.42
CA ASP A 54 -9.99 0.70 -8.73
C ASP A 54 -8.44 0.67 -8.81
N GLN A 55 -7.76 0.53 -7.66
CA GLN A 55 -6.30 0.41 -7.56
C GLN A 55 -5.89 -0.15 -6.19
N PRO A 56 -4.74 -0.85 -6.08
CA PRO A 56 -4.23 -1.25 -4.78
C PRO A 56 -3.71 -0.02 -3.99
N LEU A 57 -4.23 0.17 -2.77
CA LEU A 57 -3.86 1.30 -1.91
C LEU A 57 -2.56 1.06 -1.12
N GLY A 58 -2.28 -0.20 -0.80
CA GLY A 58 -1.04 -0.64 -0.14
C GLY A 58 0.16 -0.55 -1.08
N ALA A 59 1.34 -0.34 -0.51
CA ALA A 59 2.58 -0.28 -1.26
C ALA A 59 2.82 -1.59 -2.02
N HIS A 60 2.98 -1.52 -3.34
CA HIS A 60 3.18 -2.67 -4.21
C HIS A 60 4.02 -2.31 -5.43
N LEU A 61 4.67 -3.31 -6.02
CA LEU A 61 5.38 -3.18 -7.28
C LEU A 61 4.38 -3.26 -8.46
N ASN A 62 4.41 -2.28 -9.36
CA ASN A 62 3.68 -2.33 -10.62
C ASN A 62 4.65 -2.24 -11.81
N THR A 63 4.36 -2.98 -12.88
CA THR A 63 5.06 -2.83 -14.16
C THR A 63 4.07 -2.42 -15.24
N GLN A 64 4.26 -1.21 -15.77
CA GLN A 64 3.40 -0.61 -16.78
C GLN A 64 4.10 -0.60 -18.14
N LEU A 65 3.36 -0.96 -19.18
CA LEU A 65 3.77 -0.90 -20.58
C LEU A 65 2.92 0.16 -21.26
N THR A 66 3.55 1.18 -21.84
CA THR A 66 2.82 2.27 -22.47
C THR A 66 3.50 2.79 -23.72
N ARG A 67 2.73 3.49 -24.55
CA ARG A 67 3.24 4.30 -25.65
C ARG A 67 3.29 5.74 -25.16
N ALA A 68 4.45 6.33 -25.23
CA ALA A 68 4.67 7.72 -24.92
C ALA A 68 5.24 8.46 -26.14
N ARG A 69 5.28 9.78 -26.07
CA ARG A 69 6.02 10.59 -27.03
C ARG A 69 7.08 11.37 -26.27
N THR A 70 8.25 11.46 -26.89
CA THR A 70 9.32 12.31 -26.39
C THR A 70 8.97 13.75 -26.71
N ASP A 71 8.99 14.62 -25.70
CA ASP A 71 8.72 16.03 -25.88
C ASP A 71 9.90 16.77 -26.57
N ARG A 72 9.72 18.07 -26.84
CA ARG A 72 10.77 18.90 -27.46
C ARG A 72 12.03 19.00 -26.60
N SER A 73 11.92 18.82 -25.29
CA SER A 73 13.05 18.83 -24.35
C SER A 73 13.72 17.47 -24.18
N GLY A 74 13.29 16.43 -24.91
CA GLY A 74 13.85 15.09 -24.77
C GLY A 74 13.37 14.36 -23.51
N MET A 75 12.24 14.78 -22.93
CA MET A 75 11.62 14.15 -21.78
C MET A 75 10.48 13.21 -22.22
N ILE A 76 10.31 12.13 -21.48
CA ILE A 76 9.14 11.26 -21.56
C ILE A 76 8.31 11.49 -20.30
N ARG A 77 7.03 11.81 -20.49
CA ARG A 77 6.05 11.93 -19.40
C ARG A 77 5.09 10.76 -19.46
N ILE A 78 4.95 10.04 -18.36
CA ILE A 78 4.07 8.87 -18.25
C ILE A 78 3.23 8.99 -16.99
N HIS A 79 1.92 8.87 -17.16
CA HIS A 79 0.99 8.80 -16.05
C HIS A 79 0.96 7.37 -15.50
N ALA A 80 1.24 7.23 -14.20
CA ALA A 80 1.18 5.97 -13.48
C ALA A 80 -0.26 5.45 -13.43
N GLU A 81 -0.44 4.15 -13.67
CA GLU A 81 -1.73 3.50 -13.49
C GLU A 81 -2.14 3.43 -12.02
N HIS A 82 -1.19 3.27 -11.10
CA HIS A 82 -1.44 3.22 -9.67
C HIS A 82 -0.70 4.34 -8.96
N GLY A 83 -1.36 4.97 -7.98
CA GLY A 83 -0.80 6.08 -7.21
C GLY A 83 -1.07 5.95 -5.71
N PRO A 84 -0.33 6.70 -4.86
CA PRO A 84 0.81 7.54 -5.22
C PRO A 84 2.08 6.72 -5.53
N VAL A 85 2.92 7.19 -6.44
CA VAL A 85 4.23 6.60 -6.76
C VAL A 85 5.25 7.03 -5.71
N SER A 86 5.88 6.06 -5.06
CA SER A 86 6.90 6.29 -4.03
C SER A 86 8.32 6.25 -4.58
N THR A 87 8.62 5.31 -5.48
CA THR A 87 9.95 5.13 -6.07
C THR A 87 9.85 4.44 -7.43
N VAL A 88 10.67 4.88 -8.40
CA VAL A 88 10.81 4.19 -9.69
C VAL A 88 12.04 3.29 -9.64
N THR A 89 11.84 1.99 -9.90
CA THR A 89 12.91 0.99 -9.79
C THR A 89 13.58 0.71 -11.12
N ALA A 90 12.81 0.71 -12.21
CA ALA A 90 13.33 0.47 -13.55
C ALA A 90 12.56 1.27 -14.61
N PHE A 91 13.27 1.69 -15.64
CA PHE A 91 12.70 2.33 -16.82
C PHE A 91 13.39 1.78 -18.05
N GLY A 92 12.62 1.50 -19.09
CA GLY A 92 13.15 1.17 -20.39
C GLY A 92 12.33 1.82 -21.49
N TYR A 93 12.98 2.16 -22.58
CA TYR A 93 12.36 2.79 -23.74
C TYR A 93 12.89 2.21 -25.06
N GLY A 94 12.10 2.26 -26.12
CA GLY A 94 12.48 1.71 -27.42
C GLY A 94 11.53 2.09 -28.54
N TRP A 95 11.96 1.83 -29.78
CA TRP A 95 11.16 2.05 -31.00
C TRP A 95 10.22 0.87 -31.31
N SER A 96 10.41 -0.27 -30.64
CA SER A 96 9.54 -1.46 -30.74
C SER A 96 9.29 -2.04 -29.35
N PRO A 97 8.12 -2.64 -29.07
CA PRO A 97 7.84 -3.35 -27.82
C PRO A 97 8.84 -4.48 -27.50
N THR A 98 9.47 -5.06 -28.53
CA THR A 98 10.42 -6.17 -28.38
C THR A 98 11.88 -5.73 -28.32
N SER A 99 12.17 -4.44 -28.52
CA SER A 99 13.52 -3.88 -28.55
C SER A 99 13.58 -2.63 -27.65
N ILE A 100 13.69 -2.88 -26.35
CA ILE A 100 13.67 -1.86 -25.29
C ILE A 100 15.08 -1.75 -24.68
N THR A 101 15.63 -0.53 -24.69
CA THR A 101 16.84 -0.18 -23.94
C THR A 101 16.45 0.07 -22.49
N SER A 102 17.03 -0.68 -21.55
CA SER A 102 16.74 -0.54 -20.12
C SER A 102 17.78 0.35 -19.44
N LEU A 103 17.31 1.24 -18.56
CA LEU A 103 18.14 2.07 -17.69
C LEU A 103 18.16 1.44 -16.29
N SER A 104 19.35 1.10 -15.79
CA SER A 104 19.55 0.75 -14.39
C SER A 104 19.57 2.04 -13.56
N SER A 105 18.67 2.16 -12.58
CA SER A 105 18.53 3.34 -11.70
C SER A 105 18.08 4.62 -12.43
N PRO A 106 16.86 4.64 -13.01
CA PRO A 106 16.35 5.82 -13.68
C PRO A 106 16.16 6.97 -12.69
N GLN A 107 16.67 8.14 -13.03
CA GLN A 107 16.32 9.38 -12.35
C GLN A 107 14.94 9.81 -12.87
N ALA A 108 13.91 9.59 -12.05
CA ALA A 108 12.54 9.98 -12.35
C ALA A 108 12.16 11.17 -11.47
N TRP A 109 11.56 12.18 -12.07
CA TRP A 109 10.86 13.23 -11.34
C TRP A 109 9.38 12.87 -11.28
N VAL A 110 8.81 12.78 -10.07
CA VAL A 110 7.40 12.40 -9.87
C VAL A 110 6.60 13.66 -9.49
N GLU A 111 5.74 14.09 -10.40
CA GLU A 111 4.82 15.21 -10.22
C GLU A 111 3.47 14.70 -9.70
N ASP A 112 2.93 15.37 -8.68
CA ASP A 112 1.62 15.10 -8.09
C ASP A 112 1.36 13.62 -7.75
N GLY A 113 2.43 12.89 -7.42
CA GLY A 113 2.38 11.47 -7.05
C GLY A 113 1.99 10.50 -8.17
N THR A 114 1.77 10.94 -9.41
CA THR A 114 1.27 10.07 -10.49
C THR A 114 1.94 10.33 -11.84
N ASN A 115 2.39 11.54 -12.11
CA ASN A 115 3.03 11.89 -13.38
C ASN A 115 4.55 11.69 -13.25
N MET A 116 5.08 10.66 -13.90
CA MET A 116 6.51 10.37 -13.90
C MET A 116 7.17 11.00 -15.13
N VAL A 117 8.22 11.79 -14.90
CA VAL A 117 8.99 12.48 -15.94
C VAL A 117 10.40 11.91 -15.97
N PHE A 118 10.81 11.46 -17.16
CA PHE A 118 12.11 10.85 -17.43
C PHE A 118 12.88 11.68 -18.45
N GLY A 119 14.09 12.08 -18.12
CA GLY A 119 14.99 12.71 -19.08
C GLY A 119 15.75 11.70 -19.92
N LEU A 120 15.59 11.76 -21.25
CA LEU A 120 16.39 10.98 -22.18
C LEU A 120 17.65 11.72 -22.65
N GLY A 121 17.84 12.97 -22.25
CA GLY A 121 18.94 13.85 -22.71
C GLY A 121 20.36 13.33 -22.46
N ALA A 122 20.53 12.39 -21.52
CA ALA A 122 21.81 11.73 -21.24
C ALA A 122 21.97 10.35 -21.91
N ALA A 123 20.97 9.87 -22.65
CA ALA A 123 21.07 8.58 -23.36
C ALA A 123 21.87 8.65 -24.67
N SER A 124 22.37 9.84 -25.02
CA SER A 124 23.46 9.96 -25.98
C SER A 124 24.74 9.53 -25.25
N GLY A 125 25.33 8.41 -25.69
CA GLY A 125 26.66 8.01 -25.20
C GLY A 125 27.69 9.15 -25.36
N ALA A 126 28.81 9.06 -24.64
CA ALA A 126 29.89 10.05 -24.66
C ALA A 126 30.13 10.59 -26.09
N TRP A 127 30.13 11.92 -26.25
CA TRP A 127 30.32 12.58 -27.53
C TRP A 127 31.56 12.04 -28.24
N THR A 128 31.38 11.37 -29.38
CA THR A 128 32.47 10.72 -30.14
C THR A 128 32.91 11.49 -31.39
N GLY A 129 32.36 12.67 -31.68
CA GLY A 129 32.81 13.47 -32.83
C GLY A 129 31.81 14.53 -33.34
N SER A 130 32.19 15.20 -34.44
CA SER A 130 31.55 16.43 -34.94
C SER A 130 30.13 16.27 -35.52
N LEU A 131 29.62 15.03 -35.65
CA LEU A 131 28.27 14.71 -36.12
C LEU A 131 27.76 13.47 -35.37
N GLN A 132 27.10 13.67 -34.23
CA GLN A 132 26.41 12.61 -33.51
C GLN A 132 24.92 12.67 -33.83
N LEU A 133 24.46 11.80 -34.72
CA LEU A 133 23.04 11.48 -34.86
C LEU A 133 22.68 10.58 -33.66
N GLY A 134 22.36 11.19 -32.53
CA GLY A 134 22.12 10.46 -31.29
C GLY A 134 20.98 9.45 -31.44
N PHE A 135 21.17 8.24 -30.90
CA PHE A 135 20.12 7.24 -30.68
C PHE A 135 19.19 7.61 -29.50
N GLY A 136 18.96 8.90 -29.30
CA GLY A 136 17.91 9.40 -28.41
C GLY A 136 16.57 9.37 -29.15
N ALA A 137 15.48 9.12 -28.44
CA ALA A 137 14.16 9.23 -29.04
C ALA A 137 13.99 10.65 -29.58
N ALA A 138 13.93 10.81 -30.90
CA ALA A 138 13.79 12.12 -31.52
C ALA A 138 12.48 12.77 -31.02
N PRO A 139 12.45 14.08 -30.77
CA PRO A 139 11.24 14.77 -30.35
C PRO A 139 10.04 14.46 -31.26
N GLY A 140 8.90 14.18 -30.66
CA GLY A 140 7.66 13.87 -31.36
C GLY A 140 7.52 12.43 -31.86
N VAL A 141 8.56 11.59 -31.73
CA VAL A 141 8.49 10.18 -32.14
C VAL A 141 7.79 9.34 -31.07
N GLU A 142 6.90 8.45 -31.53
CA GLU A 142 6.27 7.45 -30.67
C GLU A 142 7.33 6.51 -30.11
N THR A 143 7.34 6.35 -28.80
CA THR A 143 8.31 5.53 -28.05
C THR A 143 7.55 4.57 -27.17
N PHE A 144 7.92 3.29 -27.21
CA PHE A 144 7.42 2.28 -26.31
C PHE A 144 8.22 2.35 -25.00
N ALA A 145 7.53 2.43 -23.87
CA ALA A 145 8.14 2.50 -22.56
C ALA A 145 7.66 1.35 -21.67
N ARG A 146 8.59 0.80 -20.89
CA ARG A 146 8.34 -0.16 -19.80
C ARG A 146 8.86 0.45 -18.52
N ILE A 147 8.00 0.57 -17.51
CA ILE A 147 8.37 1.18 -16.23
C ILE A 147 7.98 0.24 -15.13
N THR A 148 8.88 0.04 -14.18
CA THR A 148 8.60 -0.64 -12.92
C THR A 148 8.76 0.37 -11.80
N TYR A 149 7.73 0.49 -10.95
CA TYR A 149 7.68 1.44 -9.85
C TYR A 149 6.93 0.84 -8.66
N VAL A 150 7.20 1.39 -7.47
CA VAL A 150 6.44 1.10 -6.25
C VAL A 150 5.37 2.17 -6.09
N ALA A 151 4.10 1.76 -6.07
CA ALA A 151 2.96 2.63 -5.86
C ALA A 151 2.15 2.22 -4.63
N GLY A 152 1.34 3.14 -4.12
CA GLY A 152 0.56 2.96 -2.91
C GLY A 152 1.27 3.49 -1.66
N ARG A 153 0.65 3.22 -0.51
CA ARG A 153 1.10 3.71 0.80
C ARG A 153 1.56 2.56 1.67
N VAL A 154 2.57 2.82 2.49
CA VAL A 154 3.15 1.82 3.38
C VAL A 154 2.10 1.27 4.34
N ALA A 155 1.91 -0.05 4.33
CA ALA A 155 1.09 -0.79 5.27
C ALA A 155 1.84 -2.06 5.68
N THR A 156 2.43 -2.06 6.86
CA THR A 156 3.21 -3.19 7.38
C THR A 156 3.06 -3.26 8.90
N GLN A 157 3.64 -4.29 9.51
CA GLN A 157 3.52 -4.56 10.94
C GLN A 157 4.90 -4.74 11.56
N LEU A 158 5.01 -4.41 12.85
CA LEU A 158 6.19 -4.69 13.64
C LEU A 158 6.33 -6.21 13.84
N MET A 159 7.52 -6.74 13.54
CA MET A 159 7.84 -8.17 13.69
C MET A 159 8.52 -8.51 15.02
N ALA A 160 8.92 -7.49 15.76
CA ALA A 160 9.57 -7.61 17.05
C ALA A 160 9.12 -6.44 17.94
N PRO A 161 9.07 -6.63 19.27
CA PRO A 161 8.84 -5.53 20.19
C PRO A 161 9.95 -4.48 20.06
N VAL A 162 9.57 -3.23 20.25
CA VAL A 162 10.43 -2.06 20.15
C VAL A 162 10.48 -1.45 21.54
N THR A 163 11.67 -1.17 22.04
CA THR A 163 11.82 -0.52 23.35
C THR A 163 11.93 0.99 23.18
N ALA A 164 11.51 1.77 24.16
CA ALA A 164 11.73 3.20 24.21
C ALA A 164 13.23 3.49 24.09
N GLY A 165 13.58 4.42 23.20
CA GLY A 165 14.97 4.72 22.86
C GLY A 165 15.53 3.87 21.71
N ALA A 166 14.75 2.99 21.08
CA ALA A 166 15.21 2.22 19.94
C ALA A 166 15.42 3.12 18.71
N THR A 167 16.57 2.95 18.04
CA THR A 167 16.92 3.67 16.79
C THR A 167 16.65 2.83 15.54
N SER A 168 15.97 1.70 15.68
CA SER A 168 15.64 0.80 14.58
C SER A 168 14.39 -0.02 14.87
N LEU A 169 13.63 -0.31 13.83
CA LEU A 169 12.43 -1.15 13.86
C LEU A 169 12.63 -2.37 12.97
N THR A 170 12.05 -3.51 13.31
CA THR A 170 11.96 -4.65 12.38
C THR A 170 10.53 -4.77 11.89
N VAL A 171 10.31 -4.56 10.59
CA VAL A 171 8.99 -4.59 9.94
C VAL A 171 8.84 -5.82 9.06
N ALA A 172 7.61 -6.30 8.85
CA ALA A 172 7.32 -7.49 8.05
C ALA A 172 7.60 -7.30 6.55
N ASP A 173 7.39 -6.07 6.07
CA ASP A 173 7.55 -5.65 4.69
C ASP A 173 8.04 -4.20 4.65
N ALA A 174 9.16 -3.95 3.97
CA ALA A 174 9.71 -2.61 3.78
C ALA A 174 9.24 -1.93 2.48
N THR A 175 8.37 -2.57 1.71
CA THR A 175 7.89 -2.05 0.42
C THR A 175 7.24 -0.66 0.59
N GLY A 176 7.72 0.30 -0.20
CA GLY A 176 7.24 1.69 -0.20
C GLY A 176 7.77 2.57 0.93
N ILE A 177 8.57 2.04 1.86
CA ILE A 177 9.27 2.86 2.85
C ILE A 177 10.37 3.65 2.13
N VAL A 178 10.39 4.96 2.35
CA VAL A 178 11.37 5.88 1.76
C VAL A 178 12.26 6.50 2.84
N PRO A 179 13.57 6.66 2.60
CA PRO A 179 14.47 7.38 3.52
C PRO A 179 13.99 8.82 3.76
N GLY A 180 14.03 9.27 5.01
CA GLY A 180 13.48 10.58 5.40
C GLY A 180 11.94 10.63 5.46
N GLY A 181 11.26 9.54 5.12
CA GLY A 181 9.80 9.44 5.23
C GLY A 181 9.32 9.42 6.68
N GLN A 182 8.14 9.98 6.91
CA GLN A 182 7.46 9.95 8.21
C GLN A 182 6.33 8.93 8.18
N TYR A 183 6.30 8.07 9.19
CA TYR A 183 5.32 7.00 9.32
C TYR A 183 4.83 6.94 10.76
N ARG A 184 3.65 6.36 10.97
CA ARG A 184 3.05 6.25 12.29
C ARG A 184 3.02 4.80 12.75
N ILE A 185 3.42 4.59 14.00
CA ILE A 185 3.15 3.35 14.74
C ILE A 185 1.76 3.50 15.33
N TRP A 186 0.84 2.63 14.94
CA TRP A 186 -0.53 2.63 15.41
C TRP A 186 -0.71 1.65 16.55
N GLU A 187 -0.37 2.14 17.74
CA GLU A 187 -0.64 1.46 19.00
C GLU A 187 -1.58 2.32 19.85
N PRO A 188 -2.81 1.86 20.10
CA PRO A 188 -3.80 2.60 20.87
C PRO A 188 -3.27 3.05 22.23
N GLY A 189 -3.22 4.38 22.45
CA GLY A 189 -2.74 4.98 23.69
C GLY A 189 -1.23 5.21 23.75
N PHE A 190 -0.47 4.66 22.79
CA PHE A 190 0.97 4.82 22.65
C PHE A 190 1.35 5.22 21.22
N GLU A 191 0.48 5.88 20.45
CA GLU A 191 0.80 6.18 19.06
C GLU A 191 1.95 7.20 18.94
N GLU A 192 2.92 6.89 18.08
CA GLU A 192 4.00 7.82 17.78
C GLU A 192 4.29 7.91 16.27
N THR A 193 4.74 9.09 15.85
CA THR A 193 5.24 9.32 14.49
C THR A 193 6.76 9.20 14.51
N VAL A 194 7.29 8.31 13.70
CA VAL A 194 8.74 8.10 13.55
C VAL A 194 9.19 8.53 12.17
N THR A 195 10.42 9.06 12.10
CA THR A 195 11.06 9.43 10.85
C THR A 195 12.12 8.39 10.50
N VAL A 196 12.08 7.86 9.28
CA VAL A 196 13.08 6.91 8.79
C VAL A 196 14.37 7.67 8.49
N SER A 197 15.51 7.12 8.92
CA SER A 197 16.81 7.73 8.70
C SER A 197 17.06 7.95 7.21
N SER A 198 17.60 9.12 6.84
CA SER A 198 18.04 9.41 5.47
C SER A 198 19.21 8.51 5.01
N LEU A 199 19.91 7.88 5.97
CA LEU A 199 21.00 6.93 5.72
C LEU A 199 20.51 5.50 5.48
N TRP A 200 19.23 5.20 5.76
CA TRP A 200 18.68 3.89 5.51
C TRP A 200 18.62 3.62 4.01
N GLN A 201 19.04 2.43 3.60
CA GLN A 201 18.96 2.00 2.20
C GLN A 201 17.83 0.99 2.07
N PRO A 202 16.75 1.31 1.32
CA PRO A 202 15.66 0.37 1.13
C PRO A 202 16.16 -0.87 0.39
N PRO A 203 15.73 -2.08 0.80
CA PRO A 203 16.02 -3.28 0.03
C PRO A 203 15.37 -3.18 -1.36
N THR A 204 15.90 -3.94 -2.32
CA THR A 204 15.26 -4.07 -3.63
C THR A 204 13.83 -4.57 -3.44
N PRO A 205 12.80 -3.84 -3.90
CA PRO A 205 11.42 -4.26 -3.74
C PRO A 205 11.18 -5.64 -4.36
N SER A 206 10.46 -6.49 -3.63
CA SER A 206 10.12 -7.86 -4.00
C SER A 206 8.61 -8.05 -3.93
N SER A 207 8.07 -8.98 -4.71
CA SER A 207 6.66 -9.37 -4.59
C SER A 207 6.37 -10.20 -3.33
N ILE A 208 7.41 -10.70 -2.67
CA ILE A 208 7.31 -11.48 -1.44
C ILE A 208 7.82 -10.61 -0.29
N PRO A 209 6.95 -10.27 0.70
CA PRO A 209 7.34 -9.56 1.91
C PRO A 209 8.48 -10.27 2.63
N ALA A 210 9.47 -9.50 3.07
CA ALA A 210 10.59 -10.00 3.85
C ALA A 210 10.86 -9.07 5.03
N ALA A 211 11.04 -9.68 6.20
CA ALA A 211 11.34 -8.95 7.42
C ALA A 211 12.61 -8.12 7.24
N THR A 212 12.52 -6.81 7.51
CA THR A 212 13.60 -5.85 7.23
C THR A 212 13.77 -4.93 8.42
N THR A 213 15.02 -4.64 8.76
CA THR A 213 15.36 -3.62 9.77
C THR A 213 15.39 -2.24 9.13
N VAL A 214 14.54 -1.35 9.64
CA VAL A 214 14.44 0.05 9.25
C VAL A 214 15.15 0.91 10.29
N LEU A 215 16.09 1.74 9.85
CA LEU A 215 16.80 2.67 10.73
C LEU A 215 15.97 3.95 10.91
N LEU A 216 15.89 4.44 12.13
CA LEU A 216 15.18 5.67 12.47
C LEU A 216 16.14 6.85 12.61
N ASP A 217 15.66 8.04 12.29
CA ASP A 217 16.40 9.29 12.49
C ASP A 217 16.38 9.74 13.95
N THR A 218 15.24 9.55 14.61
CA THR A 218 15.02 9.78 16.03
C THR A 218 14.64 8.49 16.71
N ALA A 219 15.13 8.29 17.94
CA ALA A 219 14.74 7.15 18.74
C ALA A 219 13.24 7.20 19.10
N THR A 220 12.64 6.01 19.25
CA THR A 220 11.24 5.85 19.71
C THR A 220 11.10 6.39 21.14
N LEU A 221 9.94 6.94 21.47
CA LEU A 221 9.69 7.52 22.80
C LEU A 221 9.03 6.51 23.74
N VAL A 222 8.35 5.51 23.18
CA VAL A 222 7.55 4.54 23.93
C VAL A 222 7.95 3.12 23.55
N ASP A 223 7.68 2.18 24.44
CA ASP A 223 7.74 0.75 24.13
C ASP A 223 6.56 0.38 23.22
N HIS A 224 6.80 -0.48 22.22
CA HIS A 224 5.77 -1.03 21.35
C HIS A 224 5.82 -2.54 21.31
N GLU A 225 4.66 -3.18 21.31
CA GLU A 225 4.56 -4.63 21.15
C GLU A 225 4.69 -5.06 19.69
N THR A 226 4.94 -6.35 19.48
CA THR A 226 4.94 -6.94 18.14
C THR A 226 3.52 -6.99 17.57
N GLY A 227 3.39 -6.93 16.24
CA GLY A 227 2.10 -7.06 15.54
C GLY A 227 1.30 -5.77 15.40
N HIS A 228 1.73 -4.66 16.02
CA HIS A 228 1.16 -3.34 15.77
C HIS A 228 1.52 -2.81 14.39
N ASP A 229 0.67 -1.95 13.83
CA ASP A 229 0.88 -1.41 12.48
C ASP A 229 1.98 -0.35 12.48
N PHE A 230 2.86 -0.46 11.50
CA PHE A 230 3.75 0.60 11.07
C PHE A 230 3.28 1.03 9.67
N SER A 231 2.70 2.23 9.56
CA SER A 231 1.99 2.60 8.32
C SER A 231 2.03 4.09 8.02
N GLY A 232 2.10 4.40 6.72
CA GLY A 232 1.86 5.72 6.13
C GLY A 232 0.46 5.85 5.52
N MET A 233 -0.44 4.90 5.82
CA MET A 233 -1.82 4.92 5.36
C MET A 233 -2.61 6.03 6.08
N PRO A 234 -3.46 6.80 5.37
CA PRO A 234 -4.26 7.83 5.98
C PRO A 234 -5.24 7.21 6.98
N ALA A 235 -5.53 7.94 8.06
CA ALA A 235 -6.48 7.51 9.07
C ALA A 235 -7.85 7.18 8.47
N ASP A 236 -8.26 7.93 7.44
CA ASP A 236 -9.52 7.76 6.73
C ASP A 236 -9.64 6.38 6.07
N VAL A 237 -8.61 5.95 5.33
CA VAL A 237 -8.59 4.62 4.68
C VAL A 237 -8.64 3.52 5.74
N ARG A 238 -7.89 3.69 6.85
CA ARG A 238 -7.91 2.75 7.98
C ARG A 238 -9.32 2.66 8.59
N LEU A 239 -9.98 3.80 8.79
CA LEU A 239 -11.35 3.86 9.31
C LEU A 239 -12.35 3.18 8.35
N ALA A 240 -12.22 3.38 7.04
CA ALA A 240 -13.07 2.69 6.06
C ALA A 240 -12.93 1.16 6.13
N VAL A 241 -11.70 0.66 6.28
CA VAL A 241 -11.42 -0.77 6.47
C VAL A 241 -12.02 -1.28 7.79
N VAL A 242 -11.89 -0.53 8.89
CA VAL A 242 -12.49 -0.88 10.19
C VAL A 242 -14.03 -0.94 10.08
N ASN A 243 -14.66 0.05 9.44
CA ASN A 243 -16.10 0.10 9.26
C ASN A 243 -16.61 -1.09 8.44
N TYR A 244 -15.92 -1.43 7.35
CA TYR A 244 -16.29 -2.58 6.52
C TYR A 244 -16.06 -3.91 7.24
N ALA A 245 -14.93 -4.08 7.93
CA ALA A 245 -14.66 -5.26 8.74
C ALA A 245 -15.71 -5.45 9.86
N THR A 246 -16.10 -4.35 10.51
CA THR A 246 -17.18 -4.34 11.50
C THR A 246 -18.50 -4.78 10.87
N ALA A 247 -18.82 -4.30 9.66
CA ALA A 247 -20.02 -4.71 8.93
C ALA A 247 -20.01 -6.20 8.56
N LEU A 248 -18.85 -6.77 8.18
CA LEU A 248 -18.71 -8.20 7.91
C LEU A 248 -18.99 -9.04 9.18
N LEU A 249 -18.51 -8.57 10.34
CA LEU A 249 -18.74 -9.24 11.62
C LEU A 249 -20.18 -9.10 12.15
N MET A 250 -20.92 -8.05 11.73
CA MET A 250 -22.29 -7.80 12.20
C MET A 250 -23.38 -8.58 11.42
N ARG A 251 -23.04 -9.47 10.50
CA ARG A 251 -24.03 -10.11 9.60
C ARG A 251 -24.98 -11.08 10.31
N PRO A 252 -26.23 -11.21 9.82
CA PRO A 252 -27.26 -12.06 10.41
C PRO A 252 -27.00 -13.57 10.20
N ASP A 253 -27.60 -14.36 11.06
CA ASP A 253 -27.33 -15.79 11.27
C ASP A 253 -27.87 -16.71 10.14
N THR A 254 -28.67 -16.19 9.20
CA THR A 254 -29.25 -17.01 8.13
C THR A 254 -29.06 -16.40 6.74
N ALA A 255 -28.70 -17.25 5.77
CA ALA A 255 -28.51 -16.88 4.36
C ALA A 255 -29.78 -16.31 3.68
N ALA A 256 -30.97 -16.55 4.26
CA ALA A 256 -32.23 -15.98 3.79
C ALA A 256 -32.40 -14.49 4.19
N GLU A 257 -31.64 -14.04 5.18
CA GLU A 257 -31.55 -12.65 5.63
C GLU A 257 -30.21 -12.01 5.20
N ASP A 258 -29.34 -12.77 4.54
CA ASP A 258 -28.03 -12.34 4.05
C ASP A 258 -28.15 -11.74 2.64
N GLU A 259 -27.92 -10.43 2.55
CA GLU A 259 -27.94 -9.69 1.30
C GLU A 259 -26.64 -9.87 0.48
N PHE A 260 -25.64 -10.60 1.01
CA PHE A 260 -24.33 -10.77 0.40
C PHE A 260 -23.81 -12.23 0.50
N PRO A 261 -24.38 -13.17 -0.27
CA PRO A 261 -24.20 -14.63 -0.13
C PRO A 261 -22.79 -15.17 -0.46
N ALA A 262 -21.81 -14.31 -0.77
CA ALA A 262 -20.50 -14.70 -1.29
C ALA A 262 -19.43 -15.00 -0.20
N THR A 263 -19.73 -14.85 1.09
CA THR A 263 -18.75 -15.04 2.17
C THR A 263 -19.25 -16.06 3.20
N ALA A 264 -18.53 -17.19 3.33
CA ALA A 264 -18.99 -18.40 4.03
C ALA A 264 -18.91 -18.37 5.58
N MET A 265 -19.05 -17.21 6.24
CA MET A 265 -18.95 -17.11 7.70
C MET A 265 -20.26 -16.60 8.30
N ALA A 266 -20.93 -17.42 9.11
CA ALA A 266 -22.15 -17.07 9.85
C ALA A 266 -21.79 -16.47 11.22
N SER A 267 -22.44 -15.36 11.61
CA SER A 267 -22.25 -14.70 12.91
C SER A 267 -23.54 -14.79 13.75
N THR A 268 -23.44 -15.41 14.93
CA THR A 268 -24.55 -15.69 15.85
C THR A 268 -24.80 -14.58 16.89
N THR A 269 -24.36 -13.33 16.66
CA THR A 269 -24.48 -12.27 17.68
C THR A 269 -25.25 -11.04 17.20
N ARG A 270 -26.60 -11.07 17.25
CA ARG A 270 -27.47 -9.95 17.72
C ARG A 270 -28.97 -10.22 17.60
N GLY A 271 -29.68 -10.10 18.72
CA GLY A 271 -31.11 -9.85 18.78
C GLY A 271 -31.39 -8.45 19.34
N LYS A 272 -32.02 -7.58 18.54
CA LYS A 272 -32.64 -6.27 18.92
C LYS A 272 -31.81 -4.98 18.76
N ASP A 273 -31.29 -4.71 17.56
CA ASP A 273 -30.89 -3.34 17.13
C ASP A 273 -31.62 -2.97 15.82
N SER A 274 -32.07 -1.72 15.69
CA SER A 274 -32.73 -1.18 14.50
C SER A 274 -31.76 -0.87 13.34
N ARG A 275 -30.44 -0.95 13.58
CA ARG A 275 -29.37 -0.87 12.57
C ARG A 275 -28.93 -2.26 12.08
N ARG A 276 -29.90 -3.13 11.83
CA ARG A 276 -29.77 -4.59 11.81
C ARG A 276 -28.79 -5.19 10.78
N THR A 277 -28.30 -4.43 9.80
CA THR A 277 -27.63 -4.99 8.60
C THR A 277 -26.21 -4.46 8.32
N GLY A 278 -25.62 -3.62 9.17
CA GLY A 278 -24.26 -3.09 8.94
C GLY A 278 -24.10 -2.19 7.70
N VAL A 279 -25.14 -2.02 6.88
CA VAL A 279 -25.14 -1.28 5.60
C VAL A 279 -24.67 0.16 5.76
N GLY A 280 -25.08 0.85 6.82
CA GLY A 280 -24.65 2.22 7.07
C GLY A 280 -23.14 2.37 7.27
N LEU A 281 -22.46 1.34 7.77
CA LEU A 281 -20.99 1.34 7.89
C LEU A 281 -20.32 1.14 6.52
N VAL A 282 -20.94 0.37 5.62
CA VAL A 282 -20.46 0.17 4.25
C VAL A 282 -20.60 1.44 3.42
N ASP A 283 -21.75 2.11 3.51
CA ASP A 283 -21.98 3.38 2.80
C ASP A 283 -21.03 4.47 3.28
N GLU A 284 -20.78 4.53 4.60
CA GLU A 284 -19.80 5.44 5.18
C GLU A 284 -18.37 5.10 4.73
N ALA A 285 -18.01 3.81 4.71
CA ALA A 285 -16.71 3.37 4.21
C ALA A 285 -16.51 3.76 2.74
N ARG A 286 -17.53 3.57 1.88
CA ARG A 286 -17.48 4.03 0.48
C ARG A 286 -17.31 5.54 0.37
N ARG A 287 -18.10 6.29 1.12
CA ARG A 287 -18.03 7.77 1.14
C ARG A 287 -16.63 8.26 1.46
N ILE A 288 -15.96 7.60 2.41
CA ILE A 288 -14.57 7.91 2.78
C ILE A 288 -13.61 7.58 1.62
N LEU A 289 -13.78 6.40 0.99
CA LEU A 289 -12.92 5.91 -0.09
C LEU A 289 -13.07 6.69 -1.41
N CYS A 290 -14.19 7.39 -1.65
CA CYS A 290 -14.40 8.17 -2.88
C CYS A 290 -13.27 9.16 -3.18
N SER A 291 -12.60 9.71 -2.16
CA SER A 291 -11.47 10.64 -2.35
C SER A 291 -10.17 9.97 -2.83
N TYR A 292 -10.06 8.64 -2.69
CA TYR A 292 -8.92 7.83 -3.08
C TYR A 292 -9.17 7.03 -4.37
N GLN A 293 -10.40 7.10 -4.89
CA GLN A 293 -10.77 6.43 -6.12
C GLN A 293 -10.00 7.01 -7.30
N ARG A 294 -9.52 6.11 -8.17
CA ARG A 294 -8.86 6.51 -9.40
C ARG A 294 -9.88 7.13 -10.36
N VAL A 295 -9.67 8.40 -10.71
CA VAL A 295 -10.39 9.04 -11.82
C VAL A 295 -9.74 8.60 -13.13
N ARG A 296 -10.50 7.92 -14.00
CA ARG A 296 -10.06 7.49 -15.33
C ARG A 296 -10.42 8.50 -16.41
#